data_AF-A0A0M0G5Z2-F1
#
_entry.id   AF-A0A0M0G5Z2-F1
#
_cell.length_a   1.000
_cell.length_b   1.000
_cell.length_c   1.000
_cell.angle_alpha   90.00
_cell.angle_beta   90.00
_cell.angle_gamma   90.00
#
_symmetry.space_group_name_H-M   'P 1'
#
loop_
_entity.id
_entity.type
_entity.pdbx_description
1 polymer ?
#
loop_
_entity_poly.entity_id
_entity_poly.type
_entity_poly.pdbx_seq_one_letter_code
_entity_poly.pdbx_strand_id
1 'polypeptide(L)'
;MKVVEEIKRLLSSEDKVEKERGIEDIGDRFQYGGMDSPKLIEGIDLLLAHIPMEKDDAVKESILHSIHNGLVNQDIASDISLDLLVPVLSTFNEEQLTYVLTFMGFSGKGKYRSILETFLHHSSGEIIEAAKQAIIEIEYRGSNGQRR
;
A
#
# COMPACT_ATOMS: atom_id res chain seq x y z
N MET A 1 11.02 -3.63 21.05
CA MET A 1 11.67 -4.06 19.79
C MET A 1 11.49 -2.95 18.76
N LYS A 2 12.48 -2.68 17.89
CA LYS A 2 12.32 -1.69 16.80
C LYS A 2 11.34 -2.29 15.78
N VAL A 3 10.29 -1.57 15.38
CA VAL A 3 9.21 -2.06 14.51
C VAL A 3 9.71 -2.78 13.25
N VAL A 4 10.78 -2.28 12.65
CA VAL A 4 11.41 -2.87 11.46
C VAL A 4 11.91 -4.29 11.70
N GLU A 5 12.52 -4.55 12.86
CA GLU A 5 13.01 -5.89 13.20
C GLU A 5 11.85 -6.85 13.49
N GLU A 6 10.75 -6.33 14.01
CA GLU A 6 9.53 -7.09 14.21
C GLU A 6 8.88 -7.49 12.90
N ILE A 7 8.78 -6.56 11.93
CA ILE A 7 8.30 -6.84 10.58
C ILE A 7 9.15 -7.95 9.94
N LYS A 8 10.48 -7.83 9.96
CA LYS A 8 11.37 -8.85 9.39
C LYS A 8 11.14 -10.23 10.03
N ARG A 9 10.98 -10.28 11.35
CA ARG A 9 10.67 -11.52 12.09
C ARG A 9 9.36 -12.13 11.62
N LEU A 10 8.29 -11.33 11.55
CA LEU A 10 6.95 -11.78 11.14
C LEU A 10 6.95 -12.28 9.70
N LEU A 11 7.54 -11.52 8.76
CA LEU A 11 7.64 -11.91 7.35
C LEU A 11 8.42 -13.20 7.13
N SER A 12 9.32 -13.56 8.06
CA SER A 12 10.08 -14.81 8.04
C SER A 12 9.36 -15.97 8.74
N SER A 13 8.23 -15.73 9.42
CA SER A 13 7.47 -16.79 10.09
C SER A 13 6.79 -17.71 9.08
N GLU A 14 6.86 -19.02 9.32
CA GLU A 14 6.11 -20.02 8.56
C GLU A 14 4.66 -20.17 9.09
N ASP A 15 4.39 -19.68 10.30
CA ASP A 15 3.04 -19.64 10.87
C ASP A 15 2.28 -18.45 10.25
N LYS A 16 1.38 -18.77 9.32
CA LYS A 16 0.55 -17.80 8.61
C LYS A 16 -0.37 -17.02 9.54
N VAL A 17 -0.89 -17.66 10.59
CA VAL A 17 -1.82 -17.02 11.53
C VAL A 17 -1.07 -16.06 12.45
N GLU A 18 0.13 -16.45 12.91
CA GLU A 18 1.00 -15.52 13.65
C GLU A 18 1.40 -14.33 12.76
N LYS A 19 1.79 -14.61 11.51
CA LYS A 19 2.19 -13.59 10.55
C LYS A 19 1.07 -12.60 10.27
N GLU A 20 -0.12 -13.07 9.91
CA GLU A 20 -1.31 -12.25 9.63
C GLU A 20 -1.61 -11.31 10.81
N ARG A 21 -1.82 -11.87 12.01
CA ARG A 21 -2.15 -11.10 13.22
C ARG A 21 -1.04 -10.13 13.60
N GLY A 22 0.21 -10.57 13.55
CA GLY A 22 1.34 -9.71 13.89
C GLY A 22 1.49 -8.56 12.90
N ILE A 23 1.15 -8.74 11.63
CA ILE A 23 1.14 -7.67 10.64
C ILE A 23 -0.01 -6.69 10.90
N GLU A 24 -1.22 -7.17 11.22
CA GLU A 24 -2.32 -6.29 11.64
C GLU A 24 -1.95 -5.41 12.85
N ASP A 25 -1.31 -5.99 13.87
CA ASP A 25 -0.80 -5.25 15.04
C ASP A 25 0.22 -4.16 14.64
N ILE A 26 0.98 -4.38 13.55
CA ILE A 26 1.88 -3.37 12.98
C ILE A 26 1.09 -2.28 12.27
N GLY A 27 0.03 -2.63 11.53
CA GLY A 27 -0.90 -1.69 10.89
C GLY A 27 -1.53 -0.72 11.89
N ASP A 28 -2.03 -1.22 13.02
CA ASP A 28 -2.57 -0.40 14.11
C ASP A 28 -1.53 0.61 14.63
N ARG A 29 -0.27 0.19 14.71
CA ARG A 29 0.84 1.06 15.15
C ARG A 29 1.25 2.06 14.07
N PHE A 30 1.08 1.76 12.80
CA PHE A 30 1.25 2.74 11.73
C PHE A 30 0.17 3.82 11.78
N GLN A 31 -1.05 3.45 12.17
CA GLN A 31 -2.14 4.40 12.37
C GLN A 31 -1.93 5.30 13.59
N TYR A 32 -1.62 4.72 14.76
CA TYR A 32 -1.68 5.43 16.05
C TYR A 32 -0.32 5.65 16.73
N GLY A 33 0.74 4.97 16.30
CA GLY A 33 1.92 4.70 17.13
C GLY A 33 2.93 5.84 17.33
N GLY A 34 2.61 7.08 16.93
CA GLY A 34 3.49 8.24 17.09
C GLY A 34 4.91 7.99 16.56
N MET A 35 5.01 7.22 15.47
CA MET A 35 6.27 6.76 14.92
C MET A 35 6.94 7.86 14.11
N ASP A 36 8.27 7.92 14.19
CA ASP A 36 9.05 8.80 13.34
C ASP A 36 8.94 8.37 11.86
N SER A 37 8.72 9.33 10.97
CA SER A 37 8.36 9.10 9.56
C SER A 37 9.38 8.23 8.80
N PRO A 38 10.71 8.39 8.97
CA PRO A 38 11.68 7.51 8.31
C PRO A 38 11.54 6.04 8.68
N LYS A 39 11.19 5.71 9.94
CA LYS A 39 11.00 4.32 10.38
C LYS A 39 9.70 3.73 9.86
N LEU A 40 8.66 4.55 9.76
CA LEU A 40 7.40 4.16 9.17
C LEU A 40 7.58 3.84 7.68
N ILE A 41 8.26 4.73 6.96
CA ILE A 41 8.61 4.54 5.54
C ILE A 41 9.42 3.26 5.36
N GLU A 42 10.47 3.04 6.15
CA GLU A 42 11.27 1.80 6.10
C GLU A 42 10.41 0.54 6.34
N GLY A 43 9.48 0.60 7.30
CA GLY A 43 8.54 -0.49 7.56
C GLY A 43 7.62 -0.78 6.38
N ILE A 44 7.04 0.26 5.78
CA ILE A 44 6.16 0.14 4.61
C ILE A 44 6.94 -0.40 3.40
N ASP A 45 8.17 0.07 3.16
CA ASP A 45 8.99 -0.40 2.05
C ASP A 45 9.31 -1.90 2.17
N LEU A 46 9.56 -2.39 3.40
CA LEU A 46 9.75 -3.82 3.65
C LEU A 46 8.49 -4.65 3.35
N LEU A 47 7.33 -4.13 3.76
CA LEU A 47 6.05 -4.76 3.48
C LEU A 47 5.76 -4.80 1.97
N LEU A 48 5.94 -3.69 1.26
CA LEU A 48 5.79 -3.59 -0.19
C LEU A 48 6.70 -4.55 -0.94
N ALA A 49 7.96 -4.68 -0.51
CA ALA A 49 8.92 -5.60 -1.10
C ALA A 49 8.53 -7.07 -0.91
N HIS A 50 7.74 -7.40 0.12
CA HIS A 50 7.32 -8.77 0.41
C HIS A 50 6.08 -9.20 -0.38
N ILE A 51 5.18 -8.28 -0.73
CA ILE A 51 3.91 -8.57 -1.42
C ILE A 51 4.08 -9.49 -2.65
N PRO A 52 5.04 -9.25 -3.58
CA PRO A 52 5.20 -10.11 -4.76
C PRO A 52 5.58 -11.57 -4.44
N MET A 53 6.10 -11.82 -3.25
CA MET A 53 6.57 -13.14 -2.80
C MET A 53 5.53 -13.89 -1.96
N GLU A 54 4.56 -13.18 -1.38
CA GLU A 54 3.54 -13.77 -0.51
C GLU A 54 2.45 -14.44 -1.34
N LYS A 55 2.21 -15.72 -1.03
CA LYS A 55 1.25 -16.58 -1.74
C LYS A 55 -0.07 -16.70 -0.98
N ASP A 56 -0.06 -16.43 0.32
CA ASP A 56 -1.25 -16.48 1.14
C ASP A 56 -2.02 -15.16 1.00
N ASP A 57 -3.26 -15.25 0.51
CA ASP A 57 -4.06 -14.06 0.22
C ASP A 57 -4.47 -13.30 1.48
N ALA A 58 -4.72 -14.00 2.60
CA ALA A 58 -5.06 -13.36 3.86
C ALA A 58 -3.86 -12.56 4.40
N VAL A 59 -2.67 -13.15 4.38
CA VAL A 59 -1.45 -12.43 4.78
C VAL A 59 -1.19 -11.23 3.86
N LYS A 60 -1.35 -11.41 2.54
CA LYS A 60 -1.15 -10.33 1.57
C LYS A 60 -2.12 -9.18 1.79
N GLU A 61 -3.37 -9.49 2.09
CA GLU A 61 -4.39 -8.52 2.44
C GLU A 61 -4.05 -7.79 3.75
N SER A 62 -3.62 -8.50 4.80
CA SER A 62 -3.17 -7.85 6.04
C SER A 62 -1.97 -6.92 5.84
N ILE A 63 -1.04 -7.29 4.96
CA ILE A 63 0.07 -6.42 4.56
C ILE A 63 -0.46 -5.15 3.90
N LEU A 64 -1.36 -5.28 2.92
CA LEU A 64 -1.96 -4.15 2.21
C LEU A 64 -2.77 -3.26 3.17
N HIS A 65 -3.61 -3.84 4.01
CA HIS A 65 -4.38 -3.12 5.02
C HIS A 65 -3.47 -2.34 5.98
N SER A 66 -2.38 -2.96 6.45
CA SER A 66 -1.40 -2.30 7.31
C SER A 66 -0.72 -1.11 6.62
N ILE A 67 -0.34 -1.26 5.34
CA ILE A 67 0.20 -0.16 4.54
C ILE A 67 -0.85 0.94 4.41
N HIS A 68 -2.10 0.60 4.11
CA HIS A 68 -3.20 1.56 3.99
C HIS A 68 -3.36 2.41 5.25
N ASN A 69 -3.32 1.78 6.43
CA ASN A 69 -3.39 2.46 7.72
C ASN A 69 -2.25 3.47 7.88
N GLY A 70 -1.04 3.12 7.47
CA GLY A 70 0.08 4.06 7.40
C GLY A 70 -0.19 5.22 6.45
N LEU A 71 -0.57 4.95 5.19
CA LEU A 71 -0.72 5.98 4.16
C LEU A 71 -1.87 6.97 4.42
N VAL A 72 -2.98 6.52 4.99
CA VAL A 72 -4.15 7.37 5.27
C VAL A 72 -3.91 8.30 6.45
N ASN A 73 -3.20 7.81 7.48
CA ASN A 73 -3.08 8.52 8.76
C ASN A 73 -1.76 9.27 8.90
N GLN A 74 -0.78 8.98 8.03
CA GLN A 74 0.57 9.54 8.09
C GLN A 74 0.86 10.20 6.73
N ASP A 75 1.23 11.48 6.74
CA ASP A 75 1.49 12.28 5.52
C ASP A 75 2.81 11.87 4.85
N ILE A 76 2.92 10.61 4.41
CA ILE A 76 4.12 9.98 3.87
C ILE A 76 3.90 9.32 2.51
N ALA A 77 2.67 9.33 1.98
CA ALA A 77 2.34 8.60 0.75
C ALA A 77 3.16 9.05 -0.47
N SER A 78 3.54 10.33 -0.53
CA SER A 78 4.42 10.87 -1.57
C SER A 78 5.84 10.29 -1.52
N ASP A 79 6.29 9.83 -0.35
CA ASP A 79 7.66 9.35 -0.14
C ASP A 79 7.82 7.87 -0.50
N ILE A 80 6.72 7.12 -0.57
CA ILE A 80 6.70 5.68 -0.87
C ILE A 80 6.75 5.40 -2.37
N SER A 81 7.55 4.41 -2.80
CA SER A 81 7.55 3.92 -4.18
C SER A 81 6.74 2.65 -4.32
N LEU A 82 5.87 2.60 -5.33
CA LEU A 82 4.99 1.46 -5.64
C LEU A 82 5.45 0.72 -6.90
N ASP A 83 6.62 1.07 -7.45
CA ASP A 83 7.13 0.50 -8.70
C ASP A 83 7.29 -1.02 -8.63
N LEU A 84 7.57 -1.56 -7.44
CA LEU A 84 7.68 -3.00 -7.20
C LEU A 84 6.36 -3.76 -7.40
N LEU A 85 5.22 -3.06 -7.26
CA LEU A 85 3.89 -3.69 -7.41
C LEU A 85 3.41 -3.68 -8.87
N VAL A 86 3.90 -2.75 -9.70
CA VAL A 86 3.44 -2.58 -11.09
C VAL A 86 3.52 -3.87 -11.92
N PRO A 87 4.61 -4.66 -11.89
CA PRO A 87 4.71 -5.90 -12.68
C PRO A 87 3.77 -7.01 -12.22
N VAL A 88 3.22 -6.93 -11.01
CA VAL A 88 2.40 -7.98 -10.40
C VAL A 88 0.93 -7.57 -10.23
N LEU A 89 0.52 -6.42 -10.77
CA LEU A 89 -0.86 -5.92 -10.63
C LEU A 89 -1.93 -6.93 -11.06
N SER A 90 -1.69 -7.67 -12.14
CA SER A 90 -2.63 -8.67 -12.66
C SER A 90 -2.77 -9.92 -11.79
N THR A 91 -1.95 -10.05 -10.73
CA THR A 91 -1.97 -11.19 -9.81
C THR A 91 -2.84 -10.96 -8.57
N PHE A 92 -3.21 -9.71 -8.32
CA PHE A 92 -4.08 -9.37 -7.21
C PHE A 92 -5.53 -9.76 -7.50
N ASN A 93 -6.23 -10.20 -6.46
CA ASN A 93 -7.67 -10.27 -6.48
C ASN A 93 -8.28 -8.84 -6.43
N GLU A 94 -9.60 -8.75 -6.52
CA GLU A 94 -10.30 -7.48 -6.59
C GLU A 94 -10.02 -6.56 -5.39
N GLU A 95 -10.13 -7.08 -4.18
CA GLU A 95 -9.90 -6.33 -2.93
C GLU A 95 -8.44 -5.90 -2.76
N GLN A 96 -7.50 -6.79 -3.06
CA GLN A 96 -6.09 -6.45 -3.02
C GLN A 96 -5.74 -5.37 -4.07
N LEU A 97 -6.35 -5.43 -5.25
CA LEU A 97 -6.10 -4.47 -6.31
C LEU A 97 -6.66 -3.08 -5.96
N THR A 98 -7.83 -2.98 -5.34
CA THR A 98 -8.39 -1.68 -4.92
C THR A 98 -7.50 -0.97 -3.92
N TYR A 99 -6.84 -1.68 -2.99
CA TYR A 99 -5.78 -1.11 -2.13
C TYR A 99 -4.64 -0.52 -2.96
N VAL A 100 -4.07 -1.29 -3.87
CA VAL A 100 -2.89 -0.87 -4.65
C VAL A 100 -3.21 0.33 -5.55
N LEU A 101 -4.37 0.36 -6.20
CA LEU A 101 -4.82 1.52 -6.98
C LEU A 101 -4.98 2.76 -6.09
N THR A 102 -5.55 2.59 -4.90
CA THR A 102 -5.68 3.66 -3.90
C THR A 102 -4.30 4.21 -3.49
N PHE A 103 -3.31 3.35 -3.27
CA PHE A 103 -1.95 3.77 -2.93
C PHE A 103 -1.31 4.59 -4.05
N MET A 104 -1.50 4.18 -5.30
CA MET A 104 -1.03 4.93 -6.47
C MET A 104 -1.66 6.33 -6.51
N GLY A 105 -2.96 6.42 -6.20
CA GLY A 105 -3.66 7.69 -5.99
C GLY A 105 -3.00 8.57 -4.94
N PHE A 106 -2.89 8.07 -3.70
CA PHE A 106 -2.32 8.82 -2.57
C PHE A 106 -0.87 9.25 -2.77
N SER A 107 -0.10 8.51 -3.57
CA SER A 107 1.28 8.90 -3.86
C SER A 107 1.39 10.27 -4.56
N GLY A 108 0.34 10.71 -5.26
CA GLY A 108 0.37 11.94 -6.07
C GLY A 108 1.33 11.89 -7.26
N LYS A 109 1.92 10.72 -7.55
CA LYS A 109 2.96 10.58 -8.59
C LYS A 109 2.31 10.37 -9.95
N GLY A 110 2.35 11.40 -10.80
CA GLY A 110 1.78 11.38 -12.15
C GLY A 110 2.23 10.21 -13.05
N LYS A 111 3.39 9.60 -12.78
CA LYS A 111 3.87 8.40 -13.50
C LYS A 111 2.89 7.22 -13.43
N TYR A 112 2.09 7.10 -12.37
CA TYR A 112 1.12 6.02 -12.23
C TYR A 112 -0.19 6.26 -12.98
N ARG A 113 -0.44 7.47 -13.51
CA ARG A 113 -1.70 7.81 -14.18
C ARG A 113 -2.00 6.88 -15.36
N SER A 114 -1.02 6.67 -16.23
CA SER A 114 -1.16 5.78 -17.38
C SER A 114 -1.48 4.33 -16.99
N ILE A 115 -1.00 3.87 -15.83
CA ILE A 115 -1.32 2.55 -15.29
C ILE A 115 -2.76 2.52 -14.80
N LEU A 116 -3.18 3.52 -14.03
CA LEU A 116 -4.56 3.64 -13.52
C LEU A 116 -5.59 3.71 -14.66
N GLU A 117 -5.28 4.42 -15.75
CA GLU A 117 -6.14 4.52 -16.93
C GLU A 117 -6.46 3.16 -17.55
N THR A 118 -5.56 2.17 -17.43
CA THR A 118 -5.81 0.80 -17.94
C THR A 118 -6.96 0.09 -17.21
N PHE A 119 -7.27 0.49 -15.97
CA PHE A 119 -8.32 -0.10 -15.14
C PHE A 119 -9.70 0.56 -15.33
N LEU A 120 -9.79 1.66 -16.10
CA LEU A 120 -11.06 2.34 -16.37
C LEU A 120 -12.06 1.52 -17.21
N HIS A 121 -11.59 0.45 -17.83
CA HIS A 121 -12.37 -0.48 -18.63
C HIS A 121 -12.40 -1.90 -18.03
N HIS A 122 -12.08 -2.03 -16.74
CA HIS A 122 -12.12 -3.32 -16.04
C HIS A 122 -13.56 -3.88 -15.96
N SER A 123 -13.71 -5.19 -15.80
CA SER A 123 -15.04 -5.82 -15.71
C SER A 123 -15.74 -5.58 -14.36
N SER A 124 -14.97 -5.37 -13.29
CA SER A 124 -15.49 -4.97 -11.98
C SER A 124 -15.69 -3.46 -11.89
N GLY A 125 -16.88 -3.07 -11.44
CA GLY A 125 -17.21 -1.68 -11.15
C GLY A 125 -16.40 -1.10 -9.99
N GLU A 126 -16.04 -1.91 -8.98
CA GLU A 126 -15.25 -1.44 -7.83
C GLU A 126 -13.83 -1.04 -8.26
N ILE A 127 -13.21 -1.83 -9.14
CA ILE A 127 -11.89 -1.50 -9.71
C ILE A 127 -11.96 -0.24 -10.59
N ILE A 128 -13.01 -0.10 -11.40
CA ILE A 128 -13.21 1.11 -12.21
C ILE A 128 -13.31 2.35 -11.30
N GLU A 129 -14.11 2.28 -10.24
CA GLU A 129 -14.27 3.40 -9.31
C GLU A 129 -12.98 3.69 -8.54
N ALA A 130 -12.27 2.67 -8.05
CA ALA A 130 -10.97 2.84 -7.40
C ALA A 130 -9.95 3.52 -8.33
N ALA A 131 -9.89 3.12 -9.61
CA ALA A 131 -9.02 3.74 -10.60
C ALA A 131 -9.38 5.22 -10.86
N LYS A 132 -10.67 5.54 -10.99
CA LYS A 132 -11.14 6.93 -11.15
C LYS A 132 -10.76 7.80 -9.95
N GLN A 133 -11.03 7.31 -8.73
CA GLN A 133 -10.70 8.04 -7.51
C GLN A 133 -9.19 8.26 -7.39
N ALA A 134 -8.39 7.25 -7.70
CA ALA A 134 -6.93 7.38 -7.70
C ALA A 134 -6.42 8.41 -8.71
N ILE A 135 -7.00 8.49 -9.91
CA ILE A 135 -6.65 9.50 -10.92
C ILE A 135 -6.99 10.91 -10.41
N ILE A 136 -8.20 11.09 -9.86
CA ILE A 136 -8.63 12.37 -9.26
C ILE A 136 -7.67 12.79 -8.14
N GLU A 137 -7.28 11.85 -7.29
CA GLU A 137 -6.38 12.10 -6.17
C GLU A 137 -4.98 12.52 -6.64
N ILE A 138 -4.44 11.88 -7.69
CA ILE A 138 -3.17 12.31 -8.31
C ILE A 138 -3.28 13.75 -8.82
N GLU A 139 -4.37 14.10 -9.49
CA GLU A 139 -4.59 15.45 -10.03
C GLU A 139 -4.73 16.49 -8.92
N TYR A 140 -5.46 16.17 -7.84
CA TYR A 140 -5.60 17.02 -6.66
C TYR A 140 -4.25 17.26 -5.96
N ARG A 141 -3.50 16.20 -5.68
CA ARG A 141 -2.18 16.28 -5.02
C ARG A 141 -1.14 16.96 -5.90
N GLY A 142 -1.11 16.67 -7.19
CA GLY A 142 -0.22 17.30 -8.15
C GLY A 142 -0.47 18.81 -8.28
N SER A 143 -1.74 19.23 -8.22
CA SER A 143 -2.12 20.65 -8.26
C SER A 143 -1.81 21.40 -6.96
N ASN A 144 -1.91 20.74 -5.81
CA ASN A 144 -1.59 21.33 -4.49
C ASN A 144 -0.11 21.29 -4.14
N GLY A 145 0.66 20.35 -4.70
CA GLY A 145 2.13 20.28 -4.55
C GLY A 145 2.88 21.44 -5.23
N GLN A 146 2.24 22.14 -6.17
CA GLN A 146 2.79 23.37 -6.77
C GLN A 146 2.59 24.63 -5.90
N ARG A 147 1.89 24.51 -4.76
CA ARG A 147 1.58 25.65 -3.86
C ARG A 147 2.33 25.61 -2.52
N ARG A 148 3.25 24.66 -2.32
CA ARG A 148 4.15 24.60 -1.15
C ARG A 148 5.56 25.02 -1.54
#